data_AF-A0A849X0Q9-F1
#
_entry.id   AF-A0A849X0Q9-F1
#
_cell.length_a   1.000
_cell.length_b   1.000
_cell.length_c   1.000
_cell.angle_alpha   90.00
_cell.angle_beta   90.00
_cell.angle_gamma   90.00
#
_symmetry.space_group_name_H-M   'P 1'
#
loop_
_entity.id
_entity.type
_entity.pdbx_description
1 polymer ?
#
loop_
_entity_poly.entity_id
_entity_poly.type
_entity_poly.pdbx_seq_one_letter_code
_entity_poly.pdbx_strand_id
1 'polypeptide(L)'
;MIFLIRLLFWILLICFSLVNRVQAKEKKVSIKEQKNWTLEKLEEYQKSQKNENQFYGLGEILEKAHQLRNWDKVAYYAHVYLTEAEKYKKNWNYGNAIFDSNMALSEMAYIKGDKVTARNHLIKASQTPGSPQLDSFGPFNANFLNKYLLLLAKEGEKESLIQFAQNCKNFVSKKSQKNENQESQIVQWNLNSIDRFIEQVRGDKIPDFKTPAR
;
A
#
# COMPACT_ATOMS: atom_id res chain seq x y z
N MET A 1 -44.56 -14.51 -42.96
CA MET A 1 -43.77 -13.28 -42.73
C MET A 1 -43.53 -13.00 -41.24
N ILE A 2 -44.57 -12.97 -40.39
CA ILE A 2 -44.46 -12.67 -38.94
C ILE A 2 -43.57 -13.67 -38.18
N PHE A 3 -43.62 -14.96 -38.53
CA PHE A 3 -42.79 -16.01 -37.91
C PHE A 3 -41.28 -15.81 -38.15
N LEU A 4 -40.89 -15.41 -39.36
CA LEU A 4 -39.50 -15.15 -39.74
C LEU A 4 -38.92 -13.94 -39.00
N ILE A 5 -39.71 -12.88 -38.84
CA ILE A 5 -39.31 -11.66 -38.12
C ILE A 5 -39.09 -11.95 -36.63
N ARG A 6 -39.96 -12.76 -36.02
CA ARG A 6 -39.80 -13.18 -34.62
C ARG A 6 -38.56 -14.06 -34.43
N LEU A 7 -38.29 -14.97 -35.36
CA LEU A 7 -37.10 -15.83 -35.30
C LEU A 7 -35.80 -15.01 -35.39
N LEU A 8 -35.73 -14.05 -36.32
CA LEU A 8 -34.59 -13.13 -36.46
C LEU A 8 -34.37 -12.28 -35.20
N PHE A 9 -35.44 -11.79 -34.58
CA PHE A 9 -35.36 -11.02 -33.35
C PHE A 9 -34.83 -11.84 -32.17
N TRP A 10 -35.26 -13.10 -32.04
CA TRP A 10 -34.73 -14.02 -31.03
C TRP A 10 -33.27 -14.37 -31.25
N ILE A 11 -32.85 -14.57 -32.51
CA ILE A 11 -31.44 -14.79 -32.84
C ILE A 11 -30.60 -13.56 -32.48
N LEU A 12 -31.07 -12.35 -32.79
CA LEU A 12 -30.40 -11.09 -32.42
C LEU A 12 -30.28 -10.91 -30.90
N LEU A 13 -31.32 -11.23 -30.13
CA LEU A 13 -31.27 -11.18 -28.67
C LEU A 13 -30.29 -12.21 -28.08
N ILE A 14 -30.26 -13.43 -28.65
CA ILE A 14 -29.31 -14.47 -28.24
C ILE A 14 -27.89 -14.04 -28.57
N CYS A 15 -27.62 -13.53 -29.78
CA CYS A 15 -26.32 -13.01 -30.18
C CYS A 15 -25.89 -11.83 -29.29
N PHE A 16 -26.79 -10.89 -28.98
CA PHE A 16 -26.50 -9.76 -28.10
C PHE A 16 -26.20 -10.21 -26.67
N SER A 17 -26.94 -11.18 -26.13
CA SER A 17 -26.68 -11.75 -24.81
C SER A 17 -25.38 -12.56 -24.74
N LEU A 18 -25.00 -13.24 -25.83
CA LEU A 18 -23.73 -13.95 -25.96
C LEU A 18 -22.54 -12.98 -26.07
N VAL A 19 -22.65 -11.92 -26.86
CA VAL A 19 -21.62 -10.86 -26.95
C VAL A 19 -21.45 -10.17 -25.60
N ASN A 20 -22.54 -9.85 -24.90
CA ASN A 20 -22.49 -9.31 -23.55
C ASN A 20 -21.90 -10.30 -22.53
N ARG A 21 -22.16 -11.61 -22.65
CA ARG A 21 -21.54 -12.63 -21.78
C ARG A 21 -20.05 -12.82 -22.07
N VAL A 22 -19.62 -12.67 -23.33
CA VAL A 22 -18.21 -12.74 -23.72
C VAL A 22 -17.45 -11.50 -23.23
N GLN A 23 -18.06 -10.31 -23.30
CA GLN A 23 -17.51 -9.08 -22.72
C GLN A 23 -17.53 -9.07 -21.18
N ALA A 24 -18.52 -9.70 -20.54
CA ALA A 24 -18.61 -9.77 -19.08
C ALA A 24 -17.67 -10.80 -18.42
N LYS A 25 -16.93 -11.59 -19.22
CA LYS A 25 -15.81 -12.42 -18.75
C LYS A 25 -14.49 -11.67 -18.92
N GLU A 26 -14.38 -10.48 -18.34
CA GLU A 26 -13.04 -9.93 -18.08
C GLU A 26 -12.32 -10.91 -17.15
N LYS A 27 -11.35 -11.63 -17.71
CA LYS A 27 -10.52 -12.56 -16.97
C LYS A 27 -9.76 -11.72 -15.94
N LYS A 28 -10.19 -11.75 -14.67
CA LYS A 28 -9.45 -11.10 -13.58
C LYS A 28 -8.02 -11.61 -13.62
N VAL A 29 -7.10 -10.73 -14.02
CA VAL A 29 -5.67 -11.03 -14.06
C VAL A 29 -5.23 -11.34 -12.64
N SER A 30 -4.54 -12.46 -12.45
CA SER A 30 -4.06 -12.84 -11.12
C SER A 30 -3.01 -11.86 -10.60
N ILE A 31 -3.00 -11.59 -9.29
CA ILE A 31 -1.97 -10.76 -8.63
C ILE A 31 -0.55 -11.28 -8.94
N LYS A 32 -0.39 -12.61 -9.01
CA LYS A 32 0.91 -13.24 -9.35
C LYS A 32 1.40 -12.86 -10.74
N GLU A 33 0.48 -12.71 -11.69
CA GLU A 33 0.80 -12.28 -13.04
C GLU A 33 1.16 -10.79 -13.08
N GLN A 34 0.40 -9.95 -12.37
CA GLN A 34 0.61 -8.49 -12.30
C GLN A 34 1.99 -8.13 -11.73
N LYS A 35 2.50 -8.90 -10.76
CA LYS A 35 3.86 -8.70 -10.20
C LYS A 35 4.97 -8.73 -11.25
N ASN A 36 4.78 -9.48 -12.33
CA ASN A 36 5.77 -9.62 -13.40
C ASN A 36 5.60 -8.57 -14.51
N TRP A 37 4.59 -7.71 -14.43
CA TRP A 37 4.37 -6.69 -15.43
C TRP A 37 5.42 -5.57 -15.34
N THR A 38 5.64 -4.89 -16.47
CA THR A 38 6.39 -3.64 -16.48
C THR A 38 5.56 -2.53 -15.83
N LEU A 39 6.21 -1.42 -15.49
CA LEU A 39 5.51 -0.26 -14.96
C LEU A 39 4.48 0.25 -15.97
N GLU A 40 4.85 0.37 -17.24
CA GLU A 40 3.99 0.86 -18.32
C GLU A 40 2.73 0.01 -18.47
N LYS A 41 2.87 -1.32 -18.40
CA LYS A 41 1.72 -2.23 -18.49
C LYS A 41 0.78 -2.10 -17.29
N LEU A 42 1.32 -1.90 -16.08
CA LEU A 42 0.49 -1.63 -14.89
C LEU A 42 -0.25 -0.29 -15.04
N GLU A 43 0.43 0.75 -15.53
CA GLU A 43 -0.19 2.05 -15.78
C GLU A 43 -1.31 1.96 -16.83
N GLU A 44 -1.11 1.22 -17.91
CA GLU A 44 -2.13 0.99 -18.94
C GLU A 44 -3.33 0.22 -18.38
N TYR A 45 -3.08 -0.88 -17.65
CA TYR A 45 -4.12 -1.64 -16.99
C TYR A 45 -4.92 -0.77 -16.02
N GLN A 46 -4.25 0.11 -15.27
CA GLN A 46 -4.91 0.96 -14.29
C GLN A 46 -5.77 2.05 -14.91
N LYS A 47 -5.48 2.47 -16.14
CA LYS A 47 -6.35 3.40 -16.90
C LYS A 47 -7.69 2.76 -17.27
N SER A 48 -7.76 1.43 -17.42
CA SER A 48 -9.02 0.74 -17.71
C SER A 48 -9.84 0.45 -16.44
N GLN A 49 -9.21 0.48 -15.26
CA GLN A 49 -9.89 0.33 -13.99
C GLN A 49 -10.74 1.56 -13.66
N LYS A 50 -11.78 1.36 -12.84
CA LYS A 50 -12.68 2.42 -12.38
C LYS A 50 -12.90 2.34 -10.88
N ASN A 51 -13.27 3.47 -10.28
CA ASN A 51 -13.67 3.56 -8.87
C ASN A 51 -12.59 3.00 -7.94
N GLU A 52 -12.97 2.18 -6.96
CA GLU A 52 -12.07 1.61 -5.97
C GLU A 52 -10.98 0.73 -6.58
N ASN A 53 -11.25 0.01 -7.68
CA ASN A 53 -10.20 -0.78 -8.35
C ASN A 53 -9.08 0.12 -8.87
N GLN A 54 -9.45 1.31 -9.37
CA GLN A 54 -8.48 2.32 -9.77
C GLN A 54 -7.71 2.87 -8.56
N PHE A 55 -8.35 2.98 -7.40
CA PHE A 55 -7.67 3.38 -6.17
C PHE A 55 -6.70 2.32 -5.65
N TYR A 56 -7.08 1.04 -5.65
CA TYR A 56 -6.26 -0.05 -5.12
C TYR A 56 -4.96 -0.24 -5.90
N GLY A 57 -5.02 -0.25 -7.23
CA GLY A 57 -3.83 -0.47 -8.06
C GLY A 57 -2.84 0.70 -8.06
N LEU A 58 -3.16 1.87 -7.49
CA LEU A 58 -2.19 2.95 -7.30
C LEU A 58 -1.06 2.54 -6.34
N GLY A 59 -1.36 1.73 -5.32
CA GLY A 59 -0.33 1.18 -4.44
C GLY A 59 0.64 0.25 -5.17
N GLU A 60 0.13 -0.57 -6.08
CA GLU A 60 0.95 -1.48 -6.89
C GLU A 60 1.85 -0.73 -7.88
N ILE A 61 1.32 0.32 -8.52
CA ILE A 61 2.10 1.18 -9.40
C ILE A 61 3.18 1.92 -8.61
N LEU A 62 2.85 2.47 -7.45
CA LEU A 62 3.80 3.16 -6.58
C LEU A 62 4.93 2.20 -6.16
N GLU A 63 4.59 0.99 -5.71
CA GLU A 63 5.58 -0.03 -5.35
C GLU A 63 6.48 -0.36 -6.55
N LYS A 64 5.92 -0.53 -7.74
CA LYS A 64 6.71 -0.83 -8.95
C LYS A 64 7.64 0.32 -9.33
N ALA A 65 7.15 1.56 -9.30
CA ALA A 65 7.96 2.75 -9.57
C ALA A 65 9.11 2.87 -8.56
N HIS A 66 8.84 2.57 -7.28
CA HIS A 66 9.84 2.55 -6.22
C HIS A 66 10.90 1.47 -6.42
N GLN A 67 10.49 0.24 -6.74
CA GLN A 67 11.41 -0.87 -7.04
C GLN A 67 12.37 -0.54 -8.20
N LEU A 68 11.87 0.18 -9.21
CA LEU A 68 12.66 0.65 -10.35
C LEU A 68 13.47 1.91 -10.06
N ARG A 69 13.36 2.49 -8.85
CA ARG A 69 13.97 3.78 -8.45
C ARG A 69 13.62 4.92 -9.42
N ASN A 70 12.45 4.85 -10.04
CA ASN A 70 11.95 5.92 -10.89
C ASN A 70 11.33 7.01 -10.01
N TRP A 71 12.18 7.89 -9.47
CA TRP A 71 11.78 8.88 -8.46
C TRP A 71 10.74 9.88 -8.95
N ASP A 72 10.70 10.17 -10.25
CA ASP A 72 9.67 11.04 -10.85
C ASP A 72 8.30 10.37 -10.80
N LYS A 73 8.24 9.07 -11.15
CA LYS A 73 7.01 8.28 -11.04
C LYS A 73 6.62 8.01 -9.59
N VAL A 74 7.59 7.81 -8.69
CA VAL A 74 7.32 7.71 -7.25
C VAL A 74 6.62 8.96 -6.74
N ALA A 75 7.18 10.14 -7.03
CA ALA A 75 6.57 11.42 -6.62
C ALA A 75 5.15 11.54 -7.18
N TYR A 76 5.00 11.32 -8.50
CA TYR A 76 3.72 11.42 -9.17
C TYR A 76 2.66 10.49 -8.55
N TYR A 77 2.95 9.19 -8.45
CA TYR A 77 1.97 8.22 -7.96
C TYR A 77 1.71 8.32 -6.47
N ALA A 78 2.70 8.70 -5.65
CA ALA A 78 2.46 8.97 -4.24
C ALA A 78 1.46 10.14 -4.06
N HIS A 79 1.61 11.22 -4.84
CA HIS A 79 0.66 12.34 -4.79
C HIS A 79 -0.72 11.99 -5.35
N VAL A 80 -0.79 11.24 -6.45
CA VAL A 80 -2.07 10.75 -6.99
C VAL A 80 -2.77 9.86 -5.97
N TYR A 81 -2.05 8.95 -5.33
CA TYR A 81 -2.63 8.02 -4.36
C TYR A 81 -3.14 8.71 -3.11
N LEU A 82 -2.38 9.68 -2.56
CA LEU A 82 -2.85 10.55 -1.48
C LEU A 82 -4.10 11.35 -1.86
N THR A 83 -4.12 11.90 -3.08
CA THR A 83 -5.26 12.70 -3.57
C THR A 83 -6.51 11.84 -3.73
N GLU A 84 -6.38 10.66 -4.32
CA GLU A 84 -7.50 9.73 -4.47
C GLU A 84 -7.98 9.19 -3.12
N ALA A 85 -7.07 8.97 -2.16
CA ALA A 85 -7.43 8.50 -0.82
C ALA A 85 -8.45 9.40 -0.12
N GLU A 86 -8.44 10.72 -0.37
CA GLU A 86 -9.40 11.67 0.21
C GLU A 86 -10.86 11.35 -0.18
N LYS A 87 -11.08 10.71 -1.33
CA LYS A 87 -12.42 10.24 -1.76
C LYS A 87 -12.84 8.96 -1.05
N TYR A 88 -11.89 8.23 -0.48
CA TYR A 88 -12.05 6.88 0.07
C TYR A 88 -11.72 6.78 1.57
N LYS A 89 -11.96 7.84 2.36
CA LYS A 89 -11.62 7.90 3.80
C LYS A 89 -12.13 6.75 4.67
N LYS A 90 -13.23 6.11 4.27
CA LYS A 90 -13.84 4.97 4.97
C LYS A 90 -13.44 3.60 4.40
N ASN A 91 -12.64 3.59 3.35
CA ASN A 91 -12.19 2.38 2.68
C ASN A 91 -11.05 1.71 3.46
N TRP A 92 -11.02 0.38 3.46
CA TRP A 92 -10.00 -0.41 4.17
C TRP A 92 -8.56 -0.07 3.74
N ASN A 93 -8.38 0.39 2.50
CA ASN A 93 -7.09 0.70 1.91
C ASN A 93 -6.62 2.14 2.17
N TYR A 94 -7.46 3.00 2.76
CA TYR A 94 -7.13 4.40 3.03
C TYR A 94 -5.83 4.56 3.84
N GLY A 95 -5.65 3.72 4.86
CA GLY A 95 -4.43 3.77 5.67
C GLY A 95 -3.16 3.34 4.94
N ASN A 96 -3.27 2.40 3.98
CA ASN A 96 -2.13 2.02 3.12
C ASN A 96 -1.74 3.20 2.24
N ALA A 97 -2.71 3.88 1.62
CA ALA A 97 -2.45 5.01 0.75
C ALA A 97 -1.65 6.12 1.45
N ILE A 98 -2.00 6.44 2.69
CA ILE A 98 -1.26 7.43 3.50
C ILE A 98 0.15 6.94 3.80
N PHE A 99 0.26 5.71 4.31
CA PHE A 99 1.52 5.15 4.79
C PHE A 99 2.51 4.97 3.64
N ASP A 100 2.14 4.23 2.60
CA ASP A 100 3.00 3.87 1.47
C ASP A 100 3.49 5.11 0.71
N SER A 101 2.58 6.05 0.42
CA SER A 101 2.90 7.28 -0.31
C SER A 101 3.87 8.16 0.46
N ASN A 102 3.64 8.37 1.75
CA ASN A 102 4.53 9.21 2.55
C ASN A 102 5.86 8.51 2.84
N MET A 103 5.91 7.19 2.99
CA MET A 103 7.19 6.49 3.08
C MET A 103 8.02 6.64 1.80
N ALA A 104 7.40 6.48 0.63
CA ALA A 104 8.09 6.62 -0.66
C ALA A 104 8.58 8.07 -0.89
N LEU A 105 7.76 9.07 -0.54
CA LEU A 105 8.16 10.49 -0.59
C LEU A 105 9.28 10.82 0.41
N SER A 106 9.26 10.19 1.59
CA SER A 106 10.32 10.34 2.59
C SER A 106 11.66 9.87 2.06
N GLU A 107 11.74 8.64 1.53
CA GLU A 107 12.97 8.09 0.97
C GLU A 107 13.44 8.90 -0.26
N MET A 108 12.53 9.30 -1.14
CA MET A 108 12.87 10.14 -2.29
C MET A 108 13.52 11.46 -1.84
N ALA A 109 12.90 12.18 -0.90
CA ALA A 109 13.43 13.44 -0.39
C ALA A 109 14.80 13.25 0.26
N TYR A 110 14.97 12.14 0.99
CA TYR A 110 16.24 11.79 1.60
C TYR A 110 17.35 11.57 0.56
N ILE A 111 17.08 10.81 -0.51
CA ILE A 111 18.02 10.56 -1.61
C ILE A 111 18.41 11.86 -2.32
N LYS A 112 17.49 12.83 -2.38
CA LYS A 112 17.75 14.17 -2.92
C LYS A 112 18.53 15.09 -1.96
N GLY A 113 18.87 14.62 -0.75
CA GLY A 113 19.56 15.38 0.27
C GLY A 113 18.66 16.29 1.11
N ASP A 114 17.35 16.29 0.88
CA ASP A 114 16.39 17.07 1.66
C ASP A 114 15.92 16.28 2.90
N LYS A 115 16.79 16.27 3.92
CA LYS A 115 16.54 15.58 5.18
C LYS A 115 15.33 16.13 5.94
N VAL A 116 15.02 17.42 5.79
CA VAL A 116 13.87 18.03 6.48
C VAL A 116 12.56 17.51 5.89
N THR A 117 12.43 17.54 4.57
CA THR A 117 11.26 16.99 3.87
C THR A 117 11.15 15.48 4.07
N ALA A 118 12.29 14.77 4.08
CA ALA A 118 12.32 13.34 4.37
C ALA A 118 11.69 13.03 5.74
N ARG A 119 12.12 13.71 6.80
CA ARG A 119 11.57 13.53 8.17
C ARG A 119 10.08 13.88 8.22
N ASN A 120 9.67 14.98 7.59
CA ASN A 120 8.28 15.39 7.57
C ASN A 120 7.37 14.31 6.95
N HIS A 121 7.78 13.73 5.83
CA HIS A 121 7.04 12.64 5.21
C HIS A 121 7.09 11.35 6.04
N LEU A 122 8.22 11.01 6.66
CA LEU A 122 8.32 9.87 7.57
C LEU A 122 7.26 9.96 8.68
N ILE A 123 7.17 11.12 9.34
CA ILE A 123 6.18 11.34 10.40
C ILE A 123 4.75 11.25 9.85
N LYS A 124 4.47 11.86 8.69
CA LYS A 124 3.14 11.76 8.05
C LYS A 124 2.74 10.32 7.74
N ALA A 125 3.67 9.46 7.32
CA ALA A 125 3.38 8.05 7.10
C ALA A 125 2.84 7.39 8.38
N SER A 126 3.51 7.63 9.52
CA SER A 126 3.09 7.07 10.82
C SER A 126 1.80 7.65 11.41
N GLN A 127 1.27 8.73 10.83
CA GLN A 127 0.00 9.34 11.24
C GLN A 127 -1.23 8.71 10.55
N THR A 128 -1.04 7.65 9.77
CA THR A 128 -2.11 6.84 9.20
C THR A 128 -3.08 6.33 10.28
N PRO A 129 -4.39 6.21 10.00
CA PRO A 129 -5.33 5.55 10.91
C PRO A 129 -5.13 4.02 11.02
N GLY A 130 -4.17 3.46 10.26
CA GLY A 130 -3.96 2.01 10.15
C GLY A 130 -4.78 1.39 9.01
N SER A 131 -4.56 0.11 8.77
CA SER A 131 -5.25 -0.68 7.75
C SER A 131 -5.16 -2.17 8.10
N PRO A 132 -6.04 -3.04 7.57
CA PRO A 132 -5.93 -4.48 7.81
C PRO A 132 -4.52 -5.02 7.54
N GLN A 133 -3.84 -4.55 6.50
CA GLN A 133 -2.47 -4.96 6.16
C GLN A 133 -1.44 -4.47 7.20
N LEU A 134 -1.47 -3.18 7.54
CA LEU A 134 -0.54 -2.61 8.54
C LEU A 134 -0.75 -3.22 9.91
N ASP A 135 -1.98 -3.60 10.23
CA ASP A 135 -2.30 -4.23 11.49
C ASP A 135 -1.85 -5.69 11.57
N SER A 136 -1.98 -6.44 10.46
CA SER A 136 -1.63 -7.86 10.41
C SER A 136 -0.14 -8.08 10.25
N PHE A 137 0.53 -7.28 9.42
CA PHE A 137 1.95 -7.43 9.14
C PHE A 137 2.82 -6.44 9.90
N GLY A 138 2.26 -5.36 10.44
CA GLY A 138 3.02 -4.31 11.10
C GLY A 138 3.63 -3.30 10.12
N PRO A 139 4.05 -2.12 10.61
CA PRO A 139 4.65 -1.05 9.80
C PRO A 139 6.03 -1.41 9.20
N PHE A 140 6.69 -2.45 9.74
CA PHE A 140 8.07 -2.82 9.36
C PHE A 140 8.16 -4.06 8.45
N ASN A 141 7.03 -4.60 7.98
CA ASN A 141 7.03 -5.71 7.03
C ASN A 141 6.62 -5.29 5.61
N ALA A 142 6.42 -3.99 5.37
CA ALA A 142 6.30 -3.48 4.01
C ALA A 142 7.66 -3.58 3.29
N ASN A 143 7.70 -4.37 2.20
CA ASN A 143 8.91 -4.82 1.51
C ASN A 143 9.87 -3.70 1.07
N PHE A 144 9.37 -2.48 0.92
CA PHE A 144 10.13 -1.34 0.42
C PHE A 144 10.74 -0.45 1.54
N LEU A 145 10.50 -0.75 2.83
CA LEU A 145 10.83 0.18 3.93
C LEU A 145 12.08 -0.16 4.73
N ASN A 146 12.40 -1.45 4.85
CA ASN A 146 13.40 -1.88 5.82
C ASN A 146 14.78 -1.32 5.50
N LYS A 147 15.16 -1.29 4.21
CA LYS A 147 16.46 -0.73 3.82
C LYS A 147 16.58 0.76 4.14
N TYR A 148 15.52 1.54 3.93
CA TYR A 148 15.50 2.97 4.20
C TYR A 148 15.55 3.26 5.70
N LEU A 149 14.76 2.57 6.51
CA LEU A 149 14.80 2.73 7.98
C LEU A 149 16.17 2.32 8.56
N LEU A 150 16.82 1.28 8.02
CA LEU A 150 18.20 0.92 8.39
C LEU A 150 19.20 2.01 8.01
N LEU A 151 19.03 2.63 6.84
CA LEU A 151 19.89 3.72 6.38
C LEU A 151 19.79 4.92 7.33
N LEU A 152 18.57 5.34 7.65
CA LEU A 152 18.31 6.40 8.64
C LEU A 152 18.95 6.08 9.99
N ALA A 153 18.84 4.83 10.46
CA ALA A 153 19.42 4.41 11.73
C ALA A 153 20.95 4.49 11.72
N LYS A 154 21.59 4.07 10.61
CA LYS A 154 23.04 4.15 10.42
C LYS A 154 23.56 5.58 10.36
N GLU A 155 22.76 6.51 9.84
CA GLU A 155 23.10 7.94 9.79
C GLU A 155 22.74 8.72 11.07
N GLY A 156 22.21 8.04 12.09
CA GLY A 156 21.94 8.65 13.39
C GLY A 156 20.65 9.47 13.47
N GLU A 157 19.68 9.24 12.56
CA GLU A 157 18.37 9.93 12.52
C GLU A 157 17.41 9.43 13.63
N LYS A 158 17.88 9.38 14.88
CA LYS A 158 17.24 8.66 15.99
C LYS A 158 15.87 9.22 16.37
N GLU A 159 15.78 10.53 16.57
CA GLU A 159 14.59 11.18 17.10
C GLU A 159 13.40 10.96 16.17
N SER A 160 13.64 11.13 14.87
CA SER A 160 12.61 10.95 13.83
C SER A 160 12.17 9.48 13.72
N LEU A 161 13.11 8.53 13.83
CA LEU A 161 12.82 7.11 13.83
C LEU A 161 12.03 6.66 15.07
N ILE A 162 12.39 7.17 16.25
CA ILE A 162 11.68 6.88 17.50
C ILE A 162 10.26 7.46 17.43
N GLN A 163 10.10 8.70 16.99
CA GLN A 163 8.79 9.32 16.84
C GLN A 163 7.92 8.57 15.83
N PHE A 164 8.48 8.20 14.68
CA PHE A 164 7.82 7.35 13.69
C PHE A 164 7.33 6.04 14.31
N ALA A 165 8.20 5.32 15.01
CA ALA A 165 7.87 4.05 15.64
C ALA A 165 6.80 4.19 16.74
N GLN A 166 6.86 5.25 17.56
CA GLN A 166 5.85 5.53 18.58
C GLN A 166 4.47 5.82 17.97
N ASN A 167 4.42 6.61 16.90
CA ASN A 167 3.19 6.85 16.16
C ASN A 167 2.63 5.55 15.58
N CYS A 168 3.50 4.68 15.05
CA CYS A 168 3.08 3.36 14.59
C CYS A 168 2.51 2.49 15.71
N LYS A 169 3.12 2.54 16.91
CA LYS A 169 2.60 1.85 18.10
C LYS A 169 1.17 2.28 18.42
N ASN A 170 0.85 3.57 18.24
CA ASN A 170 -0.46 4.11 18.57
C ASN A 170 -1.57 3.54 17.68
N PHE A 171 -1.36 3.42 16.37
CA PHE A 171 -2.41 2.85 15.51
C PHE A 171 -2.55 1.33 15.69
N VAL A 172 -1.44 0.60 15.91
CA VAL A 172 -1.48 -0.84 16.20
C VAL A 172 -2.24 -1.12 17.52
N SER A 173 -1.99 -0.31 18.55
CA SER A 173 -2.65 -0.44 19.85
C SER A 173 -4.16 -0.13 19.79
N LYS A 174 -4.58 0.81 18.95
CA LYS A 174 -6.02 1.13 18.80
C LYS A 174 -6.83 -0.04 18.26
N LYS A 175 -6.21 -0.93 17.46
CA LYS A 175 -6.87 -2.16 17.01
C LYS A 175 -7.04 -3.18 18.13
N SER A 176 -6.03 -3.36 18.98
CA SER A 176 -6.09 -4.37 20.06
C SER A 176 -7.29 -4.17 20.98
N GLN A 177 -7.67 -2.90 21.19
CA GLN A 177 -8.81 -2.52 22.03
C GLN A 177 -10.16 -2.86 21.37
N LYS A 178 -10.20 -3.11 20.06
CA LYS A 178 -11.44 -3.33 19.31
C LYS A 178 -11.80 -4.82 19.13
N ASN A 179 -10.83 -5.72 19.23
CA ASN A 179 -11.01 -7.15 18.95
C ASN A 179 -10.43 -8.01 20.10
N GLU A 180 -11.26 -8.36 21.09
CA GLU A 180 -10.84 -9.02 22.34
C GLU A 180 -10.35 -10.48 22.21
N ASN A 181 -10.50 -11.16 21.06
CA ASN A 181 -10.08 -12.56 20.93
C ASN A 181 -9.36 -12.87 19.59
N GLN A 182 -8.35 -13.75 19.67
CA GLN A 182 -7.42 -14.23 18.62
C GLN A 182 -6.45 -13.22 17.96
N GLU A 183 -6.78 -11.94 17.79
CA GLU A 183 -5.83 -10.94 17.25
C GLU A 183 -4.69 -10.57 18.22
N SER A 184 -4.78 -11.00 19.48
CA SER A 184 -3.86 -10.64 20.56
C SER A 184 -2.39 -11.00 20.29
N GLN A 185 -2.10 -12.17 19.72
CA GLN A 185 -0.69 -12.59 19.53
C GLN A 185 0.02 -11.82 18.41
N ILE A 186 -0.63 -11.61 17.27
CA ILE A 186 -0.07 -10.86 16.14
C ILE A 186 0.11 -9.40 16.53
N VAL A 187 -0.90 -8.81 17.18
CA VAL A 187 -0.83 -7.42 17.64
C VAL A 187 0.27 -7.27 18.69
N GLN A 188 0.35 -8.17 19.68
CA GLN A 188 1.41 -8.13 20.68
C GLN A 188 2.79 -8.31 20.04
N TRP A 189 2.92 -9.16 19.02
CA TRP A 189 4.16 -9.32 18.27
C TRP A 189 4.55 -8.05 17.54
N ASN A 190 3.60 -7.36 16.90
CA ASN A 190 3.85 -6.07 16.25
C ASN A 190 4.29 -5.01 17.26
N LEU A 191 3.61 -4.92 18.41
CA LEU A 191 3.97 -4.00 19.50
C LEU A 191 5.38 -4.29 20.04
N ASN A 192 5.70 -5.56 20.30
CA ASN A 192 7.03 -5.97 20.75
C ASN A 192 8.12 -5.68 19.72
N SER A 193 7.80 -5.80 18.43
CA SER A 193 8.73 -5.48 17.33
C SER A 193 8.99 -3.96 17.26
N ILE A 194 7.97 -3.15 17.50
CA ILE A 194 8.09 -1.69 17.63
C ILE A 194 8.93 -1.30 18.84
N ASP A 195 8.69 -1.91 20.00
CA ASP A 195 9.46 -1.63 21.21
C ASP A 195 10.94 -2.01 21.04
N ARG A 196 11.22 -3.18 20.45
CA ARG A 196 12.57 -3.60 20.10
C ARG A 196 13.26 -2.63 19.15
N PHE A 197 12.55 -2.17 18.11
CA PHE A 197 13.08 -1.19 17.16
C PHE A 197 13.47 0.10 17.89
N ILE A 198 12.59 0.63 18.76
CA ILE A 198 12.86 1.84 19.54
C ILE A 198 14.08 1.65 20.45
N GLU A 199 14.19 0.51 21.15
CA GLU A 199 15.33 0.19 22.00
C GLU A 199 16.64 0.10 21.22
N GLN A 200 16.62 -0.52 20.04
CA GLN A 200 17.78 -0.62 19.15
C GLN A 200 18.24 0.76 18.68
N VAL A 201 17.33 1.59 18.19
CA VAL A 201 17.65 2.96 17.74
C VAL A 201 18.19 3.82 18.90
N ARG A 202 17.59 3.72 20.10
CA ARG A 202 18.07 4.43 21.30
C ARG A 202 19.48 4.01 21.70
N GLY A 203 19.78 2.71 21.59
CA GLY A 203 21.06 2.13 21.95
C GLY A 203 22.11 2.14 20.84
N ASP A 204 21.96 2.95 19.79
CA ASP A 204 22.89 3.02 18.66
C ASP A 204 23.09 1.69 17.91
N LYS A 205 22.10 0.80 17.97
CA LYS A 205 22.12 -0.47 17.26
C LYS A 205 21.40 -0.33 15.92
N ILE A 206 21.94 -0.99 14.90
CA ILE A 206 21.23 -1.19 13.64
C ILE A 206 20.01 -2.08 13.92
N PRO A 207 18.77 -1.62 13.66
CA PRO A 207 17.58 -2.39 13.98
C PRO A 207 17.49 -3.71 13.22
N ASP A 208 16.85 -4.72 13.80
CA ASP A 208 16.51 -5.95 13.09
C ASP A 208 14.99 -6.07 12.87
N PHE A 209 14.60 -6.39 11.64
CA PHE A 209 13.21 -6.64 11.29
C PHE A 209 13.00 -8.14 11.24
N LYS A 210 12.87 -8.76 12.42
CA LYS A 210 12.40 -10.14 12.48
C LYS A 210 10.96 -10.17 12.03
N THR A 211 10.57 -11.16 11.23
CA THR A 211 9.17 -11.50 10.96
C THR A 211 8.71 -12.58 11.94
N PRO A 212 7.40 -12.73 12.23
CA PRO A 212 6.95 -13.92 12.95
C PRO A 212 7.32 -15.15 12.13
N ALA A 213 7.71 -16.24 12.80
CA ALA A 213 7.75 -17.54 12.13
C ALA A 213 6.33 -17.84 11.64
N ARG A 214 6.19 -18.13 10.33
CA ARG A 214 4.91 -18.55 9.74
C ARG A 214 4.58 -19.98 10.13
#